data_AF-A0A3N7F2B8-F1
#
_entry.id   AF-A0A3N7F2B8-F1
#
_cell.length_a   1.000
_cell.length_b   1.000
_cell.length_c   1.000
_cell.angle_alpha   90.00
_cell.angle_beta   90.00
_cell.angle_gamma   90.00
#
_symmetry.space_group_name_H-M   'P 1'
#
loop_
_entity.id
_entity.type
_entity.pdbx_description
1 polymer ?
#
loop_
_entity_poly.entity_id
_entity_poly.type
_entity_poly.pdbx_seq_one_letter_code
_entity_poly.pdbx_strand_id
1 'polypeptide(L)'
;MIAKFSEADDNGEKHIIPCRAILGNVEKVVTGSQQYYPSGIEFYTGADDPKNNPKCYVVWSSVMNRHIIPECVVSFKSSINVPGKFWFLVFVSIFIDCYFSF
;
A
#
# COMPACT_ATOMS: atom_id res chain seq x y z
N MET A 1 2.51 6.32 -11.47
CA MET A 1 3.36 6.65 -10.30
C MET A 1 3.66 5.40 -9.45
N ILE A 2 2.66 4.55 -9.17
CA ILE A 2 2.79 3.25 -8.45
C ILE A 2 3.81 2.27 -9.06
N ALA A 3 3.88 2.20 -10.39
CA ALA A 3 4.83 1.36 -11.13
C ALA A 3 6.31 1.66 -10.86
N LYS A 4 6.66 2.85 -10.36
CA LYS A 4 8.04 3.19 -9.99
C LYS A 4 8.50 2.48 -8.71
N PHE A 5 7.57 2.07 -7.86
CA PHE A 5 7.88 1.59 -6.51
C PHE A 5 7.86 0.07 -6.36
N SER A 6 7.34 -0.66 -7.34
CA SER A 6 7.60 -2.10 -7.43
C SER A 6 9.05 -2.32 -7.83
N GLU A 7 9.76 -3.14 -7.07
CA GLU A 7 11.09 -3.63 -7.41
C GLU A 7 10.98 -4.67 -8.52
N ALA A 8 12.01 -4.74 -9.35
CA ALA A 8 12.05 -5.74 -10.41
C ALA A 8 12.50 -7.09 -9.82
N ASP A 9 11.88 -8.18 -10.26
CA ASP A 9 12.29 -9.54 -9.95
C ASP A 9 13.57 -9.94 -10.71
N ASP A 10 14.00 -11.19 -10.56
CA ASP A 10 15.18 -11.76 -11.24
C ASP A 10 15.04 -11.76 -12.78
N ASN A 11 13.81 -11.67 -13.29
CA ASN A 11 13.48 -11.61 -14.72
C ASN A 11 13.39 -10.16 -15.25
N GLY A 12 13.62 -9.16 -14.39
CA GLY A 12 13.51 -7.73 -14.71
C GLY A 12 12.07 -7.24 -14.82
N GLU A 13 11.10 -8.02 -14.32
CA GLU A 13 9.68 -7.70 -14.32
C GLU A 13 9.27 -7.04 -13.02
N LYS A 14 8.37 -6.06 -13.11
CA LYS A 14 7.74 -5.41 -11.98
C LYS A 14 6.31 -5.91 -11.87
N HIS A 15 5.86 -6.13 -10.64
CA HIS A 15 4.53 -6.64 -10.35
C HIS A 15 3.75 -5.67 -9.47
N ILE A 16 2.52 -5.38 -9.86
CA ILE A 16 1.57 -4.66 -9.03
C ILE A 16 0.30 -5.49 -8.91
N ILE A 17 -0.35 -5.40 -7.76
CA ILE A 17 -1.63 -6.05 -7.49
C ILE A 17 -2.67 -4.96 -7.30
N PRO A 18 -3.53 -4.70 -8.30
CA PRO A 18 -4.73 -3.91 -8.09
C PRO A 18 -5.62 -4.59 -7.06
N CYS A 19 -6.07 -3.83 -6.07
CA CYS A 19 -6.93 -4.32 -5.01
C CYS A 19 -8.21 -3.48 -4.94
N ARG A 20 -9.33 -4.14 -4.65
CA ARG A 20 -10.52 -3.50 -4.10
C ARG A 20 -10.38 -3.42 -2.60
N ALA A 21 -10.52 -2.21 -2.05
CA ALA A 21 -10.47 -1.97 -0.62
C ALA A 21 -11.81 -1.44 -0.09
N ILE A 22 -12.27 -1.98 1.02
CA ILE A 22 -13.36 -1.40 1.81
C ILE A 22 -12.73 -0.39 2.78
N LEU A 23 -13.02 0.90 2.61
CA LEU A 23 -12.35 1.94 3.39
C LEU A 23 -12.92 2.08 4.82
N GLY A 24 -14.25 1.97 4.95
CA GLY A 24 -14.92 2.19 6.22
C GLY A 24 -14.61 3.55 6.83
N ASN A 25 -14.37 3.59 8.14
CA ASN A 25 -13.98 4.81 8.83
C ASN A 25 -12.49 5.12 8.56
N VAL A 26 -12.26 6.27 7.93
CA VAL A 26 -10.94 6.72 7.48
C VAL A 26 -10.40 7.80 8.41
N GLU A 27 -9.24 7.56 9.03
CA GLU A 27 -8.51 8.60 9.76
C GLU A 27 -7.54 9.37 8.87
N LYS A 28 -7.15 10.57 9.30
CA LYS A 28 -6.08 11.31 8.63
C LYS A 28 -4.72 10.79 9.12
N VAL A 29 -3.91 10.28 8.20
CA VAL A 29 -2.52 9.89 8.48
C VAL A 29 -1.58 10.83 7.75
N VAL A 30 -0.79 11.58 8.51
CA VAL A 30 0.15 12.55 7.92
C VAL A 30 1.28 11.81 7.22
N THR A 31 1.62 12.23 6.00
CA THR A 31 2.84 11.78 5.31
C THR A 31 4.06 12.09 6.17
N GLY A 32 4.75 11.07 6.65
CA GLY A 32 5.86 11.19 7.62
C GLY A 32 5.59 10.52 8.94
N SER A 33 4.33 10.13 9.18
CA SER A 33 3.91 9.55 10.44
C SER A 33 4.64 8.23 10.73
N GLN A 34 4.99 8.05 12.00
CA GLN A 34 5.50 6.79 12.57
C GLN A 34 4.36 5.96 13.16
N GLN A 35 3.14 6.14 12.66
CA GLN A 35 1.96 5.46 13.14
C GLN A 35 1.88 4.05 12.55
N TYR A 36 1.87 3.05 13.44
CA TYR A 36 1.82 1.62 13.09
C TYR A 36 0.44 0.98 13.28
N TYR A 37 -0.44 1.67 14.01
CA TYR A 37 -1.77 1.20 14.40
C TYR A 37 -2.80 2.31 14.23
N PRO A 38 -4.10 2.01 14.11
CA PRO A 38 -5.13 3.03 14.10
C PRO A 38 -5.06 3.90 15.36
N SER A 39 -5.39 5.20 15.23
CA SER A 39 -5.44 6.09 16.39
C SER A 39 -6.60 5.80 17.35
N GLY A 40 -7.59 5.02 16.88
CA GLY A 40 -8.78 4.62 17.63
C GLY A 40 -9.40 3.35 17.04
N ILE A 41 -10.13 2.59 17.86
CA ILE A 41 -10.73 1.32 17.47
C ILE A 41 -11.80 1.46 16.38
N GLU A 42 -12.35 2.67 16.24
CA GLU A 42 -13.31 3.04 15.23
C GLU A 42 -12.71 3.17 13.83
N PHE A 43 -11.39 3.28 13.69
CA PHE A 43 -10.73 3.49 12.40
C PHE A 43 -10.24 2.18 11.78
N TYR A 44 -10.59 2.00 10.51
CA TYR A 44 -10.24 0.81 9.73
C TYR A 44 -9.17 1.12 8.68
N THR A 45 -9.17 2.34 8.15
CA THR A 45 -8.17 2.80 7.20
C THR A 45 -7.69 4.21 7.53
N GLY A 46 -6.55 4.58 6.95
CA GLY A 46 -5.98 5.92 7.02
C GLY A 46 -5.78 6.49 5.62
N ALA A 47 -5.81 7.82 5.47
CA ALA A 47 -5.48 8.51 4.22
C ALA A 47 -4.75 9.84 4.47
N ASP A 48 -3.97 10.30 3.49
CA ASP A 48 -3.21 11.57 3.58
C ASP A 48 -4.12 12.81 3.61
N ASP A 49 -5.12 12.83 2.74
CA ASP A 49 -6.19 13.82 2.74
C ASP A 49 -7.56 13.15 2.58
N PRO A 50 -8.17 12.65 3.67
CA PRO A 50 -9.44 11.95 3.61
C PRO A 50 -10.61 12.78 3.07
N LYS A 51 -10.48 14.11 3.02
CA LYS A 51 -11.57 15.04 2.66
C LYS A 51 -11.41 15.63 1.26
N ASN A 52 -10.18 15.82 0.77
CA ASN A 52 -9.92 16.53 -0.49
C ASN A 52 -9.08 15.71 -1.47
N ASN A 53 -9.59 14.54 -1.86
CA ASN A 53 -8.98 13.64 -2.86
C ASN A 53 -7.65 13.00 -2.38
N PRO A 54 -7.75 11.92 -1.58
CA PRO A 54 -6.57 11.23 -1.05
C PRO A 54 -5.75 10.58 -2.16
N LYS A 55 -4.42 10.57 -1.98
CA LYS A 55 -3.47 9.98 -2.94
C LYS A 55 -2.94 8.64 -2.44
N CYS A 56 -3.00 8.40 -1.14
CA CYS A 56 -2.61 7.14 -0.54
C CYS A 56 -3.58 6.74 0.55
N TYR A 57 -3.72 5.43 0.69
CA TYR A 57 -4.50 4.80 1.74
C TYR A 57 -3.62 3.79 2.47
N VAL A 58 -3.90 3.65 3.76
CA VAL A 58 -3.34 2.61 4.62
C VAL A 58 -4.50 1.79 5.14
N VAL A 59 -4.44 0.47 5.00
CA VAL A 59 -5.40 -0.44 5.63
C VAL A 59 -4.72 -1.06 6.84
N TRP A 60 -5.33 -0.92 8.01
CA TRP A 60 -4.73 -1.45 9.24
C TRP A 60 -4.74 -2.97 9.26
N SER A 61 -3.68 -3.57 9.80
CA SER A 61 -3.48 -5.03 9.82
C SER A 61 -4.61 -5.79 10.51
N SER A 62 -5.27 -5.15 11.50
CA SER A 62 -6.42 -5.70 12.23
C SER A 62 -7.63 -6.03 11.33
N VAL A 63 -7.75 -5.37 10.17
CA VAL A 63 -8.91 -5.49 9.27
C VAL A 63 -8.55 -5.92 7.84
N MET A 64 -7.26 -5.93 7.50
CA MET A 64 -6.72 -6.17 6.16
C MET A 64 -7.36 -7.38 5.45
N ASN A 65 -7.38 -8.54 6.11
CA ASN A 65 -7.87 -9.80 5.53
C ASN A 65 -9.34 -9.79 5.11
N ARG A 66 -10.14 -8.87 5.68
CA ARG A 66 -11.56 -8.73 5.37
C ARG A 66 -11.87 -7.52 4.50
N HIS A 67 -10.92 -6.59 4.38
CA HIS A 67 -11.13 -5.30 3.73
C HIS A 67 -10.35 -5.15 2.42
N ILE A 68 -9.42 -6.05 2.11
CA ILE A 68 -8.68 -6.05 0.83
C ILE A 68 -9.05 -7.30 0.04
N ILE A 69 -9.45 -7.10 -1.21
CA ILE A 69 -9.64 -8.17 -2.19
C ILE A 69 -8.67 -7.90 -3.35
N PRO A 70 -7.62 -8.71 -3.52
CA PRO A 70 -6.76 -8.61 -4.70
C PRO A 70 -7.55 -9.02 -5.94
N GLU A 71 -7.42 -8.28 -7.04
CA GLU A 71 -8.16 -8.57 -8.27
C GLU A 71 -7.35 -9.40 -9.27
N CYS A 72 -6.11 -8.99 -9.52
CA CYS A 72 -5.20 -9.66 -10.43
C CYS A 72 -3.75 -9.24 -10.17
N VAL A 73 -2.80 -9.90 -10.83
CA VAL A 73 -1.40 -9.47 -10.89
C VAL A 73 -1.15 -8.84 -12.25
N VAL A 74 -0.59 -7.64 -12.26
CA VAL A 74 -0.15 -6.96 -13.48
C VAL A 74 1.38 -6.95 -13.48
N SER A 75 1.96 -7.72 -14.41
CA SER A 75 3.40 -7.80 -14.63
C SER A 75 3.81 -6.94 -15.83
N PHE A 76 4.86 -6.14 -15.69
CA PHE A 76 5.36 -5.28 -16.77
C PHE A 76 6.86 -5.01 -16.63
N LYS A 77 7.53 -4.73 -17.74
CA LYS A 77 8.94 -4.29 -17.76
C LYS A 77 9.00 -2.78 -17.90
N SER A 78 9.72 -2.10 -17.00
CA SER A 78 9.94 -0.65 -17.08
C SER A 78 11.21 -0.37 -17.89
N SER A 79 11.12 0.47 -18.92
CA SER A 79 12.27 0.91 -19.72
C SER A 79 13.17 1.95 -19.01
N ILE A 80 12.84 2.34 -17.77
CA ILE A 80 13.58 3.37 -17.01
C ILE A 80 13.85 2.87 -15.59
N ASN A 81 15.12 2.58 -15.30
CA ASN A 81 15.66 2.37 -13.96
C ASN A 81 16.03 3.73 -13.36
N VAL A 82 15.08 4.36 -12.66
CA VAL A 82 15.41 5.47 -11.74
C VAL A 82 15.26 4.96 -10.31
N PRO A 83 16.36 4.79 -9.55
CA PRO A 83 16.30 4.32 -8.17
C PRO A 83 15.72 5.43 -7.28
N GLY A 84 14.40 5.38 -7.05
CA GLY A 84 13.70 6.26 -6.13
C GLY A 84 13.42 5.54 -4.82
N LYS A 85 14.34 5.65 -3.85
CA LYS A 85 14.10 5.19 -2.47
C LYS A 85 13.04 6.09 -1.81
N PHE A 86 11.87 5.54 -1.51
CA PHE A 86 10.85 6.23 -0.71
C PHE A 86 10.22 5.27 0.30
N TRP A 87 10.43 5.56 1.59
CA TRP A 87 10.12 4.69 2.73
C TRP A 87 8.63 4.40 2.97
N PHE A 88 7.70 5.16 2.38
CA PHE A 88 6.27 5.00 2.65
C PHE A 88 5.65 3.72 2.09
N LEU A 89 6.12 3.27 0.93
CA LEU A 89 5.64 2.01 0.35
C LEU A 89 6.40 0.81 0.89
N VAL A 90 7.58 1.01 1.49
CA VAL A 90 8.29 -0.03 2.24
C VAL A 90 7.42 -0.52 3.40
N PHE A 91 6.69 0.36 4.09
CA PHE A 91 5.78 -0.10 5.15
C PHE A 91 4.61 -0.93 4.61
N VAL A 92 3.97 -0.52 3.51
CA VAL A 92 2.88 -1.30 2.89
C VAL A 92 3.40 -2.62 2.31
N SER A 93 4.59 -2.62 1.68
CA SER A 93 5.26 -3.83 1.21
C SER A 93 5.61 -4.75 2.38
N ILE A 94 6.24 -4.26 3.45
CA ILE A 94 6.52 -5.06 4.66
C ILE A 94 5.24 -5.73 5.18
N PHE A 95 4.11 -5.01 5.24
CA PHE A 95 2.85 -5.60 5.70
C PHE A 95 2.30 -6.67 4.74
N ILE A 96 2.52 -6.55 3.43
CA ILE A 96 2.12 -7.56 2.43
C ILE A 96 3.13 -8.74 2.40
N ASP A 97 4.42 -8.47 2.47
CA ASP A 97 5.52 -9.45 2.49
C ASP A 97 5.47 -10.34 3.74
N CYS A 98 5.05 -9.79 4.89
CA CYS A 98 4.74 -10.56 6.09
C CYS A 98 3.58 -11.57 5.90
N TYR A 99 2.71 -11.38 4.89
CA TYR A 99 1.55 -12.23 4.65
C TYR A 99 1.76 -13.23 3.49
N PHE A 100 2.62 -12.90 2.52
CA PHE A 100 2.95 -13.76 1.38
C PHE A 100 4.22 -14.60 1.54
N SER A 101 4.88 -14.53 2.71
CA SER A 101 5.93 -15.49 3.07
C SER A 101 5.32 -16.88 3.32
N PHE A 102 5.20 -17.68 2.25
CA PHE A 102 5.16 -19.14 2.30
C PHE A 102 6.54 -19.70 1.97
#